data_AF-A0A0V0HSI2-F1
#
_entry.id   AF-A0A0V0HSI2-F1
#
_cell.length_a   1.000
_cell.length_b   1.000
_cell.length_c   1.000
_cell.angle_alpha   90.00
_cell.angle_beta   90.00
_cell.angle_gamma   90.00
#
_symmetry.space_group_name_H-M   'P 1'
#
loop_
_entity.id
_entity.type
_entity.pdbx_description
1 polymer ?
#
loop_
_entity_poly.entity_id
_entity_poly.type
_entity_poly.pdbx_seq_one_letter_code
_entity_poly.pdbx_strand_id
1 'polypeptide(L)'
;MINPELIAGILFLPCMADNEAIEIVGTERFSNYTGYASSFRFNGDHVDKKEIDVLGRRKSRIIAIDALSSPGKRQYRVECLLREINKALCGFLDHLKCHQYQKFFQDMGSQHDPNVKGSSGHSEVYHLSQGNPSTSSQTIEGTLANQLLRNHEAHYCSHLDYQQEIGVVTGNWGCGAFGGDPQLKAMLQWLAASQALRPFIMYYTFDLEALQILGQVAQWISSQGWTVGELWDMLMDYSVQRLRGETGAGFFSWLLPSLNSHDAILLNNSHNV
;
A
#
# COMPACT_ATOMS: atom_id res chain seq x y z
N MET A 1 -19.62 -9.49 4.63
CA MET A 1 -20.66 -10.53 4.47
C MET A 1 -20.08 -11.93 4.49
N ILE A 2 -19.18 -12.30 3.58
CA ILE A 2 -18.58 -13.66 3.58
C ILE A 2 -17.62 -13.93 4.76
N ASN A 3 -17.04 -12.86 5.33
CA ASN A 3 -16.30 -12.85 6.58
C ASN A 3 -17.05 -11.90 7.54
N PRO A 4 -18.08 -12.37 8.27
CA PRO A 4 -18.96 -11.53 9.07
C PRO A 4 -18.25 -10.93 10.29
N GLU A 5 -17.16 -11.50 10.76
CA GLU A 5 -16.33 -10.98 11.85
C GLU A 5 -15.82 -9.56 11.60
N LEU A 6 -15.63 -9.19 10.32
CA LEU A 6 -15.26 -7.82 9.92
C LEU A 6 -16.31 -6.78 10.33
N ILE A 7 -17.58 -7.18 10.46
CA ILE A 7 -18.68 -6.29 10.84
C ILE A 7 -18.53 -5.83 12.30
N ALA A 8 -17.93 -6.66 13.18
CA ALA A 8 -17.71 -6.31 14.57
C ALA A 8 -16.83 -5.06 14.72
N GLY A 9 -15.95 -4.79 13.75
CA GLY A 9 -15.12 -3.59 13.72
C GLY A 9 -15.93 -2.28 13.74
N ILE A 10 -17.16 -2.28 13.24
CA ILE A 10 -18.05 -1.11 13.26
C ILE A 10 -18.34 -0.64 14.69
N LEU A 11 -18.28 -1.54 15.69
CA LEU A 11 -18.61 -1.22 17.08
C LEU A 11 -17.55 -0.35 17.76
N PHE A 12 -16.28 -0.44 17.35
CA PHE A 12 -15.16 0.13 18.11
C PHE A 12 -14.08 0.79 17.25
N LEU A 13 -14.14 0.70 15.92
CA LEU A 13 -13.19 1.38 15.03
C LEU A 13 -13.74 2.75 14.61
N PRO A 14 -13.01 3.85 14.89
CA PRO A 14 -13.41 5.18 14.44
C PRO A 14 -13.29 5.31 12.91
N CYS A 15 -13.87 6.39 12.36
CA CYS A 15 -13.65 6.76 10.97
C CYS A 15 -12.16 7.04 10.74
N MET A 16 -11.57 6.44 9.71
CA MET A 16 -10.15 6.62 9.38
C MET A 16 -9.87 8.06 8.94
N ALA A 17 -8.83 8.68 9.52
CA ALA A 17 -8.19 9.87 8.98
C ALA A 17 -7.37 9.53 7.71
N ASP A 18 -6.91 10.54 6.98
CA ASP A 18 -6.17 10.36 5.71
C ASP A 18 -4.85 9.57 5.87
N ASN A 19 -4.29 9.51 7.08
CA ASN A 19 -3.06 8.81 7.41
C ASN A 19 -3.28 7.52 8.23
N GLU A 20 -4.50 6.99 8.24
CA GLU A 20 -4.85 5.78 8.98
C GLU A 20 -5.26 4.63 8.04
N ALA A 21 -4.96 3.40 8.44
CA ALA A 21 -5.44 2.18 7.83
C ALA A 21 -5.76 1.18 8.94
N ILE A 22 -6.72 0.28 8.70
CA ILE A 22 -7.09 -0.72 9.70
C ILE A 22 -6.61 -2.09 9.21
N GLU A 23 -5.75 -2.73 10.00
CA GLU A 23 -5.34 -4.13 9.79
C GLU A 23 -6.21 -5.07 10.64
N ILE A 24 -6.75 -6.10 9.99
CA ILE A 24 -7.55 -7.15 10.63
C ILE A 24 -6.95 -8.50 10.28
N VAL A 25 -6.51 -9.23 11.31
CA VAL A 25 -5.86 -10.54 11.19
C VAL A 25 -6.73 -11.61 11.81
N GLY A 26 -6.85 -12.76 11.16
CA GLY A 26 -7.50 -13.93 11.74
C GLY A 26 -8.90 -14.23 11.20
N THR A 27 -9.41 -13.43 10.26
CA THR A 27 -10.81 -13.59 9.85
C THR A 27 -11.06 -14.87 9.08
N GLU A 28 -12.16 -15.54 9.42
CA GLU A 28 -12.64 -16.73 8.74
C GLU A 28 -13.69 -16.39 7.68
N ARG A 29 -13.63 -17.09 6.54
CA ARG A 29 -14.68 -17.04 5.53
C ARG A 29 -15.71 -18.15 5.79
N PHE A 30 -16.98 -17.77 5.92
CA PHE A 30 -18.08 -18.69 6.22
C PHE A 30 -18.98 -18.99 5.02
N SER A 31 -18.95 -18.16 3.97
CA SER A 31 -19.90 -18.28 2.86
C SER A 31 -19.27 -18.15 1.49
N ASN A 32 -19.76 -18.95 0.55
CA ASN A 32 -19.54 -18.76 -0.88
C ASN A 32 -20.58 -17.80 -1.46
N TYR A 33 -20.23 -17.14 -2.57
CA TYR A 33 -21.14 -16.25 -3.27
C TYR A 33 -20.92 -16.28 -4.79
N THR A 34 -21.92 -15.84 -5.53
CA THR A 34 -21.86 -15.55 -6.96
C THR A 34 -22.42 -14.16 -7.23
N GLY A 35 -22.08 -13.59 -8.39
CA GLY A 35 -22.54 -12.26 -8.80
C GLY A 35 -21.96 -11.12 -7.96
N TYR A 36 -22.42 -9.91 -8.26
CA TYR A 36 -21.97 -8.67 -7.63
C TYR A 36 -23.10 -7.63 -7.67
N ALA A 37 -23.14 -6.72 -6.68
CA ALA A 37 -24.22 -5.74 -6.53
C ALA A 37 -25.62 -6.40 -6.59
N SER A 38 -26.47 -6.01 -7.54
CA SER A 38 -27.84 -6.55 -7.67
C SER A 38 -27.90 -8.05 -7.99
N SER A 39 -26.85 -8.61 -8.60
CA SER A 39 -26.74 -10.04 -8.89
C SER A 39 -26.09 -10.86 -7.78
N PHE A 40 -25.65 -10.22 -6.68
CA PHE A 40 -25.02 -10.92 -5.55
C PHE A 40 -25.97 -11.97 -4.95
N ARG A 41 -25.52 -13.21 -4.84
CA ARG A 41 -26.26 -14.32 -4.25
C ARG A 41 -25.35 -15.15 -3.35
N PHE A 42 -25.91 -15.59 -2.21
CA PHE A 42 -25.30 -16.65 -1.41
C PHE A 42 -25.21 -17.93 -2.23
N ASN A 43 -24.07 -18.62 -2.17
CA ASN A 43 -23.78 -19.82 -2.96
C ASN A 43 -23.32 -20.98 -2.07
N GLY A 44 -23.92 -21.13 -0.89
CA GLY A 44 -23.62 -22.20 0.06
C GLY A 44 -22.53 -21.87 1.06
N ASP A 45 -22.39 -22.74 2.05
CA ASP A 45 -21.41 -22.59 3.12
C ASP A 45 -19.98 -22.74 2.60
N HIS A 46 -19.04 -22.10 3.27
CA HIS A 46 -17.61 -22.22 3.01
C HIS A 46 -16.92 -22.83 4.22
N VAL A 47 -16.11 -23.86 4.00
CA VAL A 47 -15.21 -24.41 5.01
C VAL A 47 -13.83 -23.82 4.76
N ASP A 48 -13.43 -22.84 5.58
CA ASP A 48 -12.13 -22.18 5.42
C ASP A 48 -11.00 -23.14 5.81
N LYS A 49 -10.19 -23.52 4.83
CA LYS A 49 -9.05 -24.44 4.99
C LYS A 49 -7.73 -23.71 5.23
N LYS A 50 -7.74 -22.39 5.42
CA LYS A 50 -6.53 -21.65 5.77
C LYS A 50 -5.95 -22.19 7.07
N GLU A 51 -4.62 -22.26 7.07
CA GLU A 51 -3.84 -22.58 8.25
C GLU A 51 -4.12 -21.62 9.41
N ILE A 52 -3.80 -22.07 10.60
CA ILE A 52 -3.90 -21.31 11.84
C ILE A 52 -2.47 -20.93 12.27
N ASP A 53 -2.29 -19.71 12.76
CA ASP A 53 -1.02 -19.25 13.33
C ASP A 53 -0.83 -19.68 14.80
N VAL A 54 0.31 -19.35 15.39
CA VAL A 54 0.63 -19.70 16.78
C VAL A 54 -0.31 -19.07 17.82
N LEU A 55 -1.06 -18.04 17.43
CA LEU A 55 -2.03 -17.34 18.26
C LEU A 55 -3.46 -17.91 18.12
N GLY A 56 -3.64 -18.98 17.35
CA GLY A 56 -4.96 -19.56 17.10
C GLY A 56 -5.79 -18.78 16.09
N ARG A 57 -5.20 -17.87 15.32
CA ARG A 57 -5.89 -17.05 14.31
C ARG A 57 -5.73 -17.67 12.93
N ARG A 58 -6.74 -17.56 12.06
CA ARG A 58 -6.56 -17.93 10.64
C ARG A 58 -5.45 -17.09 10.01
N LYS A 59 -4.62 -17.70 9.15
CA LYS A 59 -3.63 -17.00 8.32
C LYS A 59 -4.33 -16.20 7.21
N SER A 60 -5.03 -15.15 7.63
CA SER A 60 -5.83 -14.23 6.83
C SER A 60 -5.55 -12.83 7.35
N ARG A 61 -5.12 -11.93 6.48
CA ARG A 61 -4.78 -10.54 6.80
C ARG A 61 -5.48 -9.64 5.80
N ILE A 62 -6.32 -8.75 6.30
CA ILE A 62 -7.10 -7.80 5.50
C ILE A 62 -6.75 -6.40 5.97
N ILE A 63 -6.38 -5.54 5.01
CA ILE A 63 -6.13 -4.12 5.27
C ILE A 63 -7.28 -3.31 4.66
N ALA A 64 -7.95 -2.51 5.48
CA ALA A 64 -8.94 -1.56 5.02
C ALA A 64 -8.29 -0.19 4.76
N ILE A 65 -8.46 0.31 3.54
CA ILE A 65 -8.05 1.65 3.09
C ILE A 65 -9.20 2.29 2.30
N ASP A 66 -9.51 3.55 2.57
CA ASP A 66 -10.58 4.31 1.92
C ASP A 66 -10.03 5.21 0.80
N ALA A 67 -10.60 5.13 -0.40
CA ALA A 67 -10.27 6.03 -1.51
C ALA A 67 -11.10 7.32 -1.46
N LEU A 68 -10.64 8.39 -2.13
CA LEU A 68 -11.45 9.60 -2.30
C LEU A 68 -12.72 9.27 -3.10
N SER A 69 -13.86 9.80 -2.65
CA SER A 69 -15.15 9.61 -3.31
C SER A 69 -15.41 10.69 -4.37
N SER A 70 -15.78 10.26 -5.58
CA SER A 70 -16.16 11.11 -6.71
C SER A 70 -15.19 12.27 -6.95
N PRO A 71 -13.87 12.03 -7.09
CA PRO A 71 -12.90 13.11 -7.20
C PRO A 71 -13.02 13.87 -8.54
N GLY A 72 -13.57 13.24 -9.58
CA GLY A 72 -13.69 13.83 -10.92
C GLY A 72 -12.32 14.21 -11.47
N LYS A 73 -12.19 15.38 -12.11
CA LYS A 73 -10.88 15.88 -12.57
C LYS A 73 -9.91 16.21 -11.42
N ARG A 74 -10.39 16.39 -10.18
CA ARG A 74 -9.52 16.74 -9.06
C ARG A 74 -8.54 15.63 -8.68
N GLN A 75 -8.80 14.39 -9.08
CA GLN A 75 -7.91 13.26 -8.78
C GLN A 75 -6.48 13.46 -9.32
N TYR A 76 -6.32 14.25 -10.38
CA TYR A 76 -5.04 14.59 -10.99
C TYR A 76 -4.34 15.77 -10.29
N ARG A 77 -4.98 16.41 -9.29
CA ARG A 77 -4.29 17.43 -8.49
C ARG A 77 -3.29 16.77 -7.55
N VAL A 78 -2.15 17.44 -7.36
CA VAL A 78 -1.06 16.95 -6.52
C VAL A 78 -1.52 16.57 -5.11
N GLU A 79 -2.46 17.32 -4.52
CA GLU A 79 -2.94 17.04 -3.16
C GLU A 79 -3.75 15.74 -3.12
N CYS A 80 -4.53 15.45 -4.16
CA CYS A 80 -5.28 14.20 -4.28
C CYS A 80 -4.35 13.01 -4.59
N LEU A 81 -3.37 13.19 -5.49
CA LEU A 81 -2.38 12.16 -5.77
C LEU A 81 -1.61 11.76 -4.50
N LEU A 82 -1.13 12.76 -3.75
CA LEU A 82 -0.41 12.58 -2.48
C LEU A 82 -1.29 11.89 -1.43
N ARG A 83 -2.56 12.31 -1.30
CA ARG A 83 -3.49 11.68 -0.36
C ARG A 83 -3.66 10.19 -0.69
N GLU A 84 -3.88 9.86 -1.95
CA GLU A 84 -4.17 8.49 -2.39
C GLU A 84 -2.95 7.56 -2.28
N ILE A 85 -1.76 8.04 -2.67
CA ILE A 85 -0.52 7.26 -2.48
C ILE A 85 -0.18 7.08 -1.01
N ASN A 86 -0.35 8.11 -0.16
CA ASN A 86 -0.06 8.02 1.27
C ASN A 86 -1.04 7.10 2.00
N LYS A 87 -2.32 7.11 1.62
CA LYS A 87 -3.32 6.17 2.16
C LYS A 87 -2.97 4.73 1.79
N ALA A 88 -2.62 4.47 0.53
CA ALA A 88 -2.18 3.14 0.10
C ALA A 88 -0.90 2.72 0.82
N LEU A 89 0.09 3.62 0.93
CA LEU A 89 1.33 3.39 1.65
C LEU A 89 1.06 3.04 3.11
N CYS A 90 0.22 3.81 3.81
CA CYS A 90 -0.19 3.54 5.20
C CYS A 90 -0.74 2.12 5.37
N GLY A 91 -1.56 1.65 4.44
CA GLY A 91 -2.07 0.27 4.46
C GLY A 91 -1.02 -0.79 4.08
N PHE A 92 -0.04 -0.43 3.27
CA PHE A 92 0.96 -1.36 2.75
C PHE A 92 2.22 -1.43 3.63
N LEU A 93 2.44 -0.54 4.59
CA LEU A 93 3.61 -0.58 5.46
C LEU A 93 3.71 -1.92 6.22
N ASP A 94 4.90 -2.51 6.19
CA ASP A 94 5.26 -3.65 7.04
C ASP A 94 6.12 -3.15 8.19
N HIS A 95 5.52 -3.01 9.38
CA HIS A 95 6.19 -2.42 10.55
C HIS A 95 7.46 -3.20 10.97
N LEU A 96 7.49 -4.52 10.76
CA LEU A 96 8.64 -5.35 11.13
C LEU A 96 9.85 -5.06 10.24
N LYS A 97 9.63 -4.83 8.94
CA LYS A 97 10.70 -4.42 8.01
C LYS A 97 11.07 -2.96 8.19
N CYS A 98 10.10 -2.07 8.43
CA CYS A 98 10.34 -0.64 8.60
C CYS A 98 11.31 -0.34 9.77
N HIS A 99 11.16 -1.01 10.92
CA HIS A 99 12.05 -0.83 12.05
C HIS A 99 13.49 -1.33 11.82
N GLN A 100 13.69 -2.35 10.98
CA GLN A 100 15.03 -2.81 10.60
C GLN A 100 15.75 -1.77 9.74
N TYR A 101 15.03 -1.11 8.82
CA TYR A 101 15.60 -0.06 7.98
C TYR A 101 15.86 1.24 8.74
N GLN A 102 14.98 1.68 9.65
CA GLN A 102 15.23 2.86 10.48
C GLN A 102 16.52 2.73 11.31
N LYS A 103 16.80 1.53 11.85
CA LYS A 103 18.07 1.24 12.52
C LYS A 103 19.25 1.30 11.57
N PHE A 104 19.11 0.78 10.35
CA PHE A 104 20.16 0.82 9.33
C PHE A 104 20.58 2.26 8.95
N PHE A 105 19.62 3.19 8.87
CA PHE A 105 19.92 4.61 8.62
C PHE A 105 20.49 5.35 9.84
N GLN A 106 20.12 4.94 11.06
CA GLN A 106 20.73 5.46 12.29
C GLN A 106 22.19 4.99 12.45
N ASP A 107 22.49 3.75 12.06
CA ASP A 107 23.84 3.18 12.10
C ASP A 107 24.76 3.80 11.02
N MET A 108 24.23 4.09 9.83
CA MET A 108 24.95 4.81 8.78
C MET A 108 25.23 6.28 9.12
N GLY A 109 24.40 6.91 9.96
CA GLY A 109 24.62 8.27 10.47
C GLY A 109 25.67 8.36 11.59
N SER A 110 26.17 7.22 12.08
CA SER A 110 27.09 7.15 13.23
C SER A 110 28.56 6.98 12.83
N GLN A 111 28.88 6.92 11.53
CA GLN A 111 30.26 6.95 11.04
C GLN A 111 30.69 8.38 10.68
N HIS A 112 30.83 9.25 11.68
CA HIS A 112 31.58 10.50 11.53
C HIS A 112 32.97 10.36 12.16
N ASP A 113 33.98 10.48 11.31
CA ASP A 113 35.40 10.63 11.63
C ASP A 113 35.62 11.76 12.67
N PRO A 114 36.37 11.58 13.78
CA PRO A 114 36.43 12.55 14.87
C PRO A 114 37.11 13.90 14.56
N ASN A 115 37.51 14.18 13.31
CA ASN A 115 38.47 15.23 13.01
C ASN A 115 38.10 16.21 11.87
N VAL A 116 36.84 16.58 11.72
CA VAL A 116 36.48 17.78 10.93
C VAL A 116 35.52 18.68 11.70
N LYS A 117 36.06 19.76 12.27
CA LYS A 117 35.27 20.92 12.69
C LYS A 117 34.81 21.66 11.44
N GLY A 118 33.51 21.58 11.13
CA GLY A 118 32.88 22.36 10.07
C GLY A 118 31.40 22.53 10.33
N SER A 119 31.01 23.75 10.69
CA SER A 119 29.66 24.29 10.89
C SER A 119 28.56 23.60 10.05
N SER A 120 27.60 22.94 10.70
CA SER A 120 26.37 22.45 10.06
C SER A 120 25.16 23.10 10.70
N GLY A 121 24.33 23.70 9.84
CA GLY A 121 23.11 24.39 10.20
C GLY A 121 22.01 23.45 10.71
N HIS A 122 21.18 24.02 11.57
CA HIS A 122 20.01 23.42 12.18
C HIS A 122 19.13 22.66 11.17
N SER A 123 18.98 21.34 11.36
CA SER A 123 17.81 20.60 10.90
C SER A 123 16.99 20.26 12.14
N GLU A 124 15.96 21.07 12.38
CA GLU A 124 14.98 20.87 13.44
C GLU A 124 14.18 19.60 13.13
N VAL A 125 14.44 18.55 13.89
CA VAL A 125 13.60 17.36 13.97
C VAL A 125 12.31 17.76 14.67
N TYR A 126 11.19 17.77 13.95
CA TYR A 126 9.85 17.91 14.54
C TYR A 126 9.51 16.65 15.34
N HIS A 127 9.99 16.62 16.57
CA HIS A 127 9.47 15.78 17.65
C HIS A 127 8.12 16.39 18.08
N LEU A 128 7.01 15.87 17.58
CA LEU A 128 5.68 16.19 18.12
C LEU A 128 5.31 15.16 19.19
N SER A 129 5.72 15.44 20.42
CA SER A 129 5.10 14.87 21.61
C SER A 129 4.55 15.97 22.53
N GLN A 130 3.22 16.04 22.53
CA GLN A 130 2.29 16.36 23.63
C GLN A 130 2.25 17.76 24.28
N GLY A 131 1.02 18.28 24.40
CA GLY A 131 0.60 19.17 25.47
C GLY A 131 -0.61 18.58 26.21
N ASN A 132 -0.41 18.20 27.48
CA ASN A 132 -1.47 18.01 28.47
C ASN A 132 -1.68 19.33 29.25
N PRO A 133 -2.75 19.43 30.07
CA PRO A 133 -2.42 19.65 31.48
C PRO A 133 -3.18 18.75 32.47
N SER A 134 -2.40 18.31 33.46
CA SER A 134 -2.75 17.98 34.86
C SER A 134 -3.70 16.82 35.18
N THR A 135 -3.15 15.72 35.71
CA THR A 135 -3.10 15.46 37.17
C THR A 135 -2.22 14.24 37.51
N SER A 136 -1.28 14.46 38.45
CA SER A 136 -0.70 13.53 39.45
C SER A 136 -0.25 12.10 39.07
N SER A 137 1.08 11.91 39.18
CA SER A 137 1.75 10.85 39.95
C SER A 137 2.04 9.47 39.31
N GLN A 138 3.32 9.09 39.41
CA GLN A 138 3.94 7.75 39.36
C GLN A 138 4.51 7.24 38.01
N THR A 139 5.71 7.76 37.71
CA THR A 139 6.76 7.15 36.90
C THR A 139 7.39 5.95 37.63
N ILE A 140 7.16 4.73 37.14
CA ILE A 140 8.01 3.51 37.21
C ILE A 140 7.30 2.39 36.41
N GLU A 141 5.97 2.40 36.33
CA GLU A 141 5.16 1.37 35.66
C GLU A 141 5.27 1.42 34.12
N GLY A 142 5.41 2.61 33.54
CA GLY A 142 5.54 2.82 32.09
C GLY A 142 6.86 2.31 31.48
N THR A 143 7.93 2.21 32.27
CA THR A 143 9.23 1.66 31.81
C THR A 143 9.20 0.15 31.81
N LEU A 144 8.56 -0.47 32.81
CA LEU A 144 8.38 -1.92 32.87
C LEU A 144 7.40 -2.39 31.80
N ALA A 145 6.31 -1.66 31.54
CA ALA A 145 5.37 -1.98 30.46
C ALA A 145 6.03 -1.96 29.08
N ASN A 146 6.86 -0.95 28.80
CA ASN A 146 7.60 -0.86 27.53
C ASN A 146 8.70 -1.92 27.39
N GLN A 147 9.37 -2.30 28.49
CA GLN A 147 10.33 -3.40 28.49
C GLN A 147 9.66 -4.77 28.39
N LEU A 148 8.50 -4.96 29.01
CA LEU A 148 7.70 -6.17 28.90
C LEU A 148 7.13 -6.32 27.49
N LEU A 149 6.64 -5.26 26.85
CA LEU A 149 6.22 -5.25 25.44
C LEU A 149 7.38 -5.60 24.49
N ARG A 150 8.55 -4.97 24.68
CA ARG A 150 9.76 -5.28 23.89
C ARG A 150 10.23 -6.73 24.05
N ASN A 151 10.17 -7.26 25.26
CA ASN A 151 10.57 -8.63 25.54
C ASN A 151 9.51 -9.63 25.05
N HIS A 152 8.22 -9.26 25.06
CA HIS A 152 7.15 -10.05 24.49
C HIS A 152 7.30 -10.17 22.96
N GLU A 153 7.61 -9.07 22.27
CA GLU A 153 7.88 -9.06 20.82
C GLU A 153 9.16 -9.84 20.45
N ALA A 154 10.21 -9.73 21.25
CA ALA A 154 11.47 -10.45 21.02
C ALA A 154 11.31 -11.98 21.14
N HIS A 155 10.45 -12.48 22.02
CA HIS A 155 10.21 -13.91 22.20
C HIS A 155 9.21 -14.52 21.20
N TYR A 156 8.43 -13.73 20.47
CA TYR A 156 7.67 -14.22 19.30
C TYR A 156 8.55 -14.45 18.06
N CYS A 157 9.75 -13.87 18.03
CA CYS A 157 10.59 -13.80 16.83
C CYS A 157 11.69 -14.87 16.74
N SER A 158 11.77 -15.82 17.67
CA SER A 158 12.91 -16.76 17.73
C SER A 158 12.61 -18.20 17.32
N HIS A 159 11.55 -18.49 16.56
CA HIS A 159 11.38 -19.87 16.07
C HIS A 159 10.64 -19.97 14.72
N LEU A 160 11.42 -20.44 13.72
CA LEU A 160 11.05 -21.02 12.41
C LEU A 160 10.77 -20.06 11.24
N ASP A 161 11.87 -19.62 10.61
CA ASP A 161 12.22 -19.88 9.20
C ASP A 161 11.12 -20.41 8.27
N TYR A 162 10.25 -19.51 7.85
CA TYR A 162 10.01 -19.26 6.43
C TYR A 162 9.96 -17.75 6.29
N GLN A 163 10.89 -17.15 5.55
CA GLN A 163 10.73 -15.77 5.05
C GLN A 163 9.55 -15.77 4.10
N GLN A 164 8.33 -15.81 4.63
CA GLN A 164 7.14 -15.73 3.81
C GLN A 164 7.09 -14.31 3.27
N GLU A 165 7.39 -14.17 1.99
CA GLU A 165 7.30 -12.91 1.27
C GLU A 165 5.84 -12.45 1.24
N ILE A 166 5.48 -11.53 2.15
CA ILE A 166 4.13 -10.96 2.21
C ILE A 166 4.04 -9.79 1.23
N GLY A 167 3.54 -10.07 0.03
CA GLY A 167 3.16 -9.06 -0.97
C GLY A 167 1.78 -8.43 -0.72
N VAL A 168 1.35 -7.58 -1.66
CA VAL A 168 0.04 -6.91 -1.65
C VAL A 168 -0.88 -7.57 -2.67
N VAL A 169 -2.12 -7.88 -2.27
CA VAL A 169 -3.16 -8.37 -3.18
C VAL A 169 -4.28 -7.33 -3.24
N THR A 170 -4.52 -6.77 -4.43
CA THR A 170 -5.46 -5.65 -4.61
C THR A 170 -6.13 -5.66 -5.99
N GLY A 171 -6.83 -4.58 -6.35
CA GLY A 171 -7.44 -4.37 -7.64
C GLY A 171 -7.86 -2.91 -7.84
N ASN A 172 -9.02 -2.70 -8.46
CA ASN A 172 -9.57 -1.40 -8.88
C ASN A 172 -10.06 -0.52 -7.71
N TRP A 173 -9.19 -0.27 -6.73
CA TRP A 173 -9.47 0.48 -5.51
C TRP A 173 -9.99 1.89 -5.82
N GLY A 174 -11.21 2.18 -5.36
CA GLY A 174 -11.85 3.49 -5.57
C GLY A 174 -12.35 3.78 -7.00
N CYS A 175 -12.31 2.82 -7.92
CA CYS A 175 -12.62 3.09 -9.34
C CYS A 175 -14.07 2.77 -9.73
N GLY A 176 -14.83 2.09 -8.87
CA GLY A 176 -16.25 1.78 -9.09
C GLY A 176 -17.15 2.94 -8.67
N ALA A 177 -17.93 2.75 -7.60
CA ALA A 177 -18.85 3.77 -7.08
C ALA A 177 -18.18 5.12 -6.73
N PHE A 178 -16.85 5.12 -6.50
CA PHE A 178 -16.09 6.32 -6.16
C PHE A 178 -15.51 7.03 -7.40
N GLY A 179 -15.58 6.44 -8.59
CA GLY A 179 -15.26 7.12 -9.85
C GLY A 179 -13.79 7.53 -10.04
N GLY A 180 -12.85 6.85 -9.39
CA GLY A 180 -11.42 7.00 -9.65
C GLY A 180 -10.99 6.43 -11.01
N ASP A 181 -9.93 6.99 -11.58
CA ASP A 181 -9.26 6.51 -12.79
C ASP A 181 -8.48 5.22 -12.47
N PRO A 182 -8.83 4.08 -13.08
CA PRO A 182 -8.20 2.79 -12.80
C PRO A 182 -6.73 2.73 -13.19
N GLN A 183 -6.31 3.41 -14.26
CA GLN A 183 -4.92 3.39 -14.70
C GLN A 183 -4.04 4.17 -13.71
N LEU A 184 -4.51 5.36 -13.30
CA LEU A 184 -3.87 6.17 -12.27
C LEU A 184 -3.78 5.41 -10.94
N LYS A 185 -4.90 4.82 -10.49
CA LYS A 185 -4.99 4.07 -9.23
C LYS A 185 -4.11 2.83 -9.20
N ALA A 186 -3.94 2.14 -10.34
CA ALA A 186 -3.02 1.02 -10.44
C ALA A 186 -1.57 1.46 -10.20
N MET A 187 -1.15 2.57 -10.82
CA MET A 187 0.21 3.08 -10.68
C MET A 187 0.48 3.63 -9.27
N LEU A 188 -0.47 4.35 -8.66
CA LEU A 188 -0.33 4.84 -7.28
C LEU A 188 -0.19 3.70 -6.28
N GLN A 189 -0.95 2.60 -6.46
CA GLN A 189 -0.81 1.42 -5.60
C GLN A 189 0.54 0.71 -5.82
N TRP A 190 1.03 0.65 -7.06
CA TRP A 190 2.35 0.08 -7.34
C TRP A 190 3.45 0.91 -6.69
N LEU A 191 3.43 2.23 -6.84
CA LEU A 191 4.38 3.14 -6.16
C LEU A 191 4.36 2.94 -4.64
N ALA A 192 3.18 2.90 -4.04
CA ALA A 192 3.03 2.68 -2.60
C ALA A 192 3.57 1.32 -2.15
N ALA A 193 3.32 0.25 -2.91
CA ALA A 193 3.81 -1.09 -2.59
C ALA A 193 5.34 -1.17 -2.71
N SER A 194 5.92 -0.57 -3.75
CA SER A 194 7.36 -0.46 -3.95
C SER A 194 8.02 0.34 -2.83
N GLN A 195 7.45 1.48 -2.45
CA GLN A 195 7.93 2.31 -1.35
C GLN A 195 7.83 1.60 0.01
N ALA A 196 6.82 0.75 0.20
CA ALA A 196 6.64 -0.09 1.37
C ALA A 196 7.53 -1.35 1.37
N LEU A 197 8.40 -1.52 0.35
CA LEU A 197 9.28 -2.69 0.18
C LEU A 197 8.51 -4.02 0.18
N ARG A 198 7.32 -4.01 -0.43
CA ARG A 198 6.55 -5.23 -0.64
C ARG A 198 7.18 -6.01 -1.78
N PRO A 199 7.43 -7.33 -1.61
CA PRO A 199 8.15 -8.14 -2.59
C PRO A 199 7.40 -8.28 -3.92
N PHE A 200 6.07 -8.19 -3.88
CA PHE A 200 5.23 -8.19 -5.08
C PHE A 200 3.90 -7.47 -4.83
N ILE A 201 3.25 -7.07 -5.92
CA ILE A 201 1.84 -6.67 -5.96
C ILE A 201 1.09 -7.56 -6.96
N MET A 202 0.02 -8.21 -6.50
CA MET A 202 -0.89 -8.99 -7.35
C MET A 202 -2.16 -8.17 -7.56
N TYR A 203 -2.38 -7.75 -8.81
CA TYR A 203 -3.45 -6.83 -9.17
C TYR A 203 -4.55 -7.54 -9.97
N TYR A 204 -5.78 -7.57 -9.43
CA TYR A 204 -6.95 -8.11 -10.11
C TYR A 204 -7.71 -7.00 -10.84
N THR A 205 -7.71 -7.04 -12.17
CA THR A 205 -8.31 -6.02 -13.04
C THR A 205 -9.82 -6.17 -13.20
N PHE A 206 -10.38 -7.35 -12.90
CA PHE A 206 -11.78 -7.69 -13.18
C PHE A 206 -12.19 -7.41 -14.63
N ASP A 207 -11.32 -7.74 -15.58
CA ASP A 207 -11.51 -7.58 -17.03
C ASP A 207 -11.87 -6.14 -17.47
N LEU A 208 -11.49 -5.15 -16.66
CA LEU A 208 -11.75 -3.75 -16.97
C LEU A 208 -10.97 -3.33 -18.21
N GLU A 209 -11.68 -2.88 -19.24
CA GLU A 209 -11.11 -2.52 -20.55
C GLU A 209 -9.94 -1.54 -20.44
N ALA A 210 -10.08 -0.51 -19.60
CA ALA A 210 -9.04 0.48 -19.35
C ALA A 210 -7.71 -0.12 -18.82
N LEU A 211 -7.72 -1.35 -18.31
CA LEU A 211 -6.55 -2.05 -17.75
C LEU A 211 -6.06 -3.22 -18.59
N GLN A 212 -6.59 -3.44 -19.80
CA GLN A 212 -6.22 -4.59 -20.64
C GLN A 212 -4.71 -4.69 -20.91
N ILE A 213 -4.03 -3.56 -21.05
CA ILE A 213 -2.59 -3.51 -21.32
C ILE A 213 -1.73 -3.31 -20.07
N LEU A 214 -2.31 -3.41 -18.86
CA LEU A 214 -1.59 -3.20 -17.59
C LEU A 214 -0.33 -4.08 -17.50
N GLY A 215 -0.42 -5.35 -17.91
CA GLY A 215 0.73 -6.27 -17.90
C GLY A 215 1.87 -5.81 -18.82
N GLN A 216 1.56 -5.34 -20.03
CA GLN A 216 2.56 -4.84 -20.99
C GLN A 216 3.21 -3.54 -20.49
N VAL A 217 2.40 -2.62 -19.96
CA VAL A 217 2.87 -1.37 -19.36
C VAL A 217 3.78 -1.66 -18.17
N ALA A 218 3.41 -2.61 -17.31
CA ALA A 218 4.22 -2.99 -16.14
C ALA A 218 5.57 -3.61 -16.55
N GLN A 219 5.59 -4.46 -17.57
CA GLN A 219 6.83 -5.02 -18.12
C GLN A 219 7.73 -3.92 -18.71
N TRP A 220 7.13 -2.98 -19.46
CA TRP A 220 7.88 -1.87 -20.04
C TRP A 220 8.44 -0.91 -18.98
N ILE A 221 7.64 -0.52 -17.97
CA ILE A 221 8.12 0.31 -16.86
C ILE A 221 9.27 -0.39 -16.13
N SER A 222 9.12 -1.68 -15.86
CA SER A 222 10.18 -2.46 -15.18
C SER A 222 11.46 -2.52 -16.00
N SER A 223 11.38 -2.57 -17.34
CA SER A 223 12.57 -2.60 -18.20
C SER A 223 13.30 -1.26 -18.27
N GLN A 224 12.66 -0.15 -17.89
CA GLN A 224 13.33 1.16 -17.80
C GLN A 224 14.29 1.26 -16.60
N GLY A 225 14.13 0.41 -15.58
CA GLY A 225 14.92 0.49 -14.35
C GLY A 225 14.60 1.73 -13.50
N TRP A 226 13.41 2.30 -13.66
CA TRP A 226 12.99 3.50 -12.92
C TRP A 226 12.84 3.25 -11.42
N THR A 227 13.25 4.25 -10.65
CA THR A 227 12.94 4.41 -9.24
C THR A 227 11.48 4.79 -9.02
N VAL A 228 11.01 4.69 -7.76
CA VAL A 228 9.68 5.18 -7.35
C VAL A 228 9.50 6.66 -7.70
N GLY A 229 10.54 7.47 -7.52
CA GLY A 229 10.51 8.91 -7.83
C GLY A 229 10.32 9.19 -9.32
N GLU A 230 11.03 8.47 -10.19
CA GLU A 230 10.92 8.68 -11.64
C GLU A 230 9.54 8.32 -12.18
N LEU A 231 8.94 7.20 -11.72
CA LEU A 231 7.56 6.88 -12.12
C LEU A 231 6.54 7.87 -11.52
N TRP A 232 6.79 8.39 -10.32
CA TRP A 232 5.98 9.47 -9.75
C TRP A 232 6.04 10.74 -10.59
N ASP A 233 7.23 11.13 -11.06
CA ASP A 233 7.40 12.31 -11.92
C ASP A 233 6.62 12.15 -13.25
N MET A 234 6.64 10.95 -13.85
CA MET A 234 5.83 10.65 -15.03
C MET A 234 4.31 10.78 -14.76
N LEU A 235 3.84 10.33 -13.60
CA LEU A 235 2.44 10.51 -13.19
C LEU A 235 2.09 11.98 -12.95
N MET A 236 3.01 12.75 -12.38
CA MET A 236 2.84 14.18 -12.14
C MET A 236 2.73 14.95 -13.44
N ASP A 237 3.62 14.70 -14.39
CA ASP A 237 3.59 15.32 -15.72
C ASP A 237 2.30 14.99 -16.47
N TYR A 238 1.92 13.70 -16.50
CA TYR A 238 0.63 13.28 -17.05
C TYR A 238 -0.54 14.02 -16.41
N SER A 239 -0.55 14.10 -15.08
CA SER A 239 -1.64 14.69 -14.32
C SER A 239 -1.78 16.20 -14.57
N VAL A 240 -0.65 16.92 -14.72
CA VAL A 240 -0.65 18.34 -15.11
C VAL A 240 -1.26 18.51 -16.50
N GLN A 241 -0.84 17.70 -17.49
CA GLN A 241 -1.39 17.77 -18.85
C GLN A 241 -2.89 17.44 -18.87
N ARG A 242 -3.35 16.47 -18.07
CA ARG A 242 -4.77 16.12 -17.91
C ARG A 242 -5.59 17.26 -17.33
N LEU A 243 -5.05 17.95 -16.31
CA LEU A 243 -5.72 19.10 -15.69
C LEU A 243 -5.84 20.28 -16.65
N ARG A 244 -4.79 20.55 -17.43
CA ARG A 244 -4.76 21.62 -18.44
C ARG A 244 -5.59 21.28 -19.69
N GLY A 245 -6.00 20.02 -19.85
CA GLY A 245 -6.70 19.55 -21.04
C GLY A 245 -5.79 19.36 -22.26
N GLU A 246 -4.48 19.31 -22.06
CA GLU A 246 -3.46 19.08 -23.10
C GLU A 246 -3.48 17.63 -23.59
N THR A 247 -3.98 16.69 -22.78
CA THR A 247 -4.19 15.29 -23.19
C THR A 247 -5.55 14.72 -22.77
N GLY A 248 -6.22 14.08 -23.72
CA GLY A 248 -7.44 13.29 -23.50
C GLY A 248 -7.18 11.80 -23.23
N ALA A 249 -5.94 11.33 -23.45
CA ALA A 249 -5.59 9.92 -23.35
C ALA A 249 -5.53 9.42 -21.89
N GLY A 250 -5.77 8.12 -21.71
CA GLY A 250 -5.43 7.42 -20.46
C GLY A 250 -3.90 7.38 -20.27
N PHE A 251 -3.45 7.25 -19.02
CA PHE A 251 -2.04 7.23 -18.65
C PHE A 251 -1.24 6.22 -19.49
N PHE A 252 -1.76 5.02 -19.72
CA PHE A 252 -1.01 3.98 -20.44
C PHE A 252 -0.70 4.37 -21.89
N SER A 253 -1.69 4.92 -22.59
CA SER A 253 -1.52 5.39 -23.97
C SER A 253 -0.71 6.68 -24.06
N TRP A 254 -0.76 7.51 -23.02
CA TRP A 254 0.07 8.71 -22.92
C TRP A 254 1.55 8.33 -22.69
N LEU A 255 1.81 7.36 -21.82
CA LEU A 255 3.15 6.88 -21.51
C LEU A 255 3.76 6.13 -22.70
N LEU A 256 2.94 5.34 -23.40
CA LEU A 256 3.38 4.48 -24.51
C LEU A 256 2.52 4.70 -25.76
N PRO A 257 2.70 5.84 -26.46
CA PRO A 257 1.90 6.18 -27.64
C PRO A 257 2.01 5.15 -28.76
N SER A 258 3.17 4.51 -28.90
CA SER A 258 3.46 3.53 -29.96
C SER A 258 2.84 2.15 -29.72
N LEU A 259 2.52 1.78 -28.47
CA LEU A 259 1.87 0.49 -28.17
C LEU A 259 0.41 0.44 -28.63
N ASN A 260 -0.20 1.60 -28.87
CA ASN A 260 -1.51 1.69 -29.51
C ASN A 260 -1.43 1.58 -31.05
N SER A 261 -0.24 1.70 -31.64
CA SER A 261 0.01 1.58 -33.07
C SER A 261 0.89 0.36 -33.35
N HIS A 262 0.25 -0.81 -33.49
CA HIS A 262 0.77 -1.97 -34.23
C HIS A 262 2.13 -2.60 -33.85
N ASP A 263 2.72 -2.36 -32.67
CA ASP A 263 3.97 -3.06 -32.26
C ASP A 263 3.77 -4.18 -31.22
N ALA A 264 2.60 -4.82 -31.21
CA ALA A 264 2.38 -6.08 -30.48
C ALA A 264 3.10 -7.29 -31.12
N ILE A 265 3.80 -7.12 -32.25
CA ILE A 265 4.36 -8.22 -33.06
C ILE A 265 5.86 -8.47 -32.78
N LEU A 266 6.60 -7.53 -32.18
CA LEU A 266 8.07 -7.67 -32.06
C LEU A 266 8.58 -8.21 -30.71
N LEU A 267 7.76 -8.27 -29.67
CA LEU A 267 8.18 -8.82 -28.36
C LEU A 267 7.96 -10.33 -28.20
N ASN A 268 7.27 -11.00 -29.13
CA ASN A 268 7.05 -12.45 -29.09
C ASN A 268 8.15 -13.29 -29.76
N ASN A 269 9.15 -12.66 -30.40
CA ASN A 269 10.17 -13.37 -31.19
C ASN A 269 11.56 -13.43 -30.54
N SER A 270 11.75 -12.92 -29.32
CA SER A 270 13.06 -12.88 -28.65
C SER A 270 13.26 -13.96 -27.55
N HIS A 271 12.33 -14.91 -27.41
CA HIS A 271 12.45 -16.03 -26.46
C HIS A 271 12.46 -17.43 -27.08
N ASN A 272 12.81 -17.54 -28.37
CA ASN A 272 13.12 -18.84 -28.99
C ASN A 272 14.43 -18.74 -29.78
N VAL A 273 15.56 -18.70 -29.08
CA VAL A 273 16.87 -19.26 -29.52
C VAL A 273 17.59 -19.80 -28.29
#